data_AF-A0A857MJX2-F1
#
_entry.id   AF-A0A857MJX2-F1
#
_cell.length_a   1.000
_cell.length_b   1.000
_cell.length_c   1.000
_cell.angle_alpha   90.00
_cell.angle_beta   90.00
_cell.angle_gamma   90.00
#
_symmetry.space_group_name_H-M   'P 1'
#
loop_
_entity.id
_entity.type
_entity.pdbx_description
1 polymer ?
#
loop_
_entity_poly.entity_id
_entity_poly.type
_entity_poly.pdbx_seq_one_letter_code
_entity_poly.pdbx_strand_id
1 'polypeptide(L)'
;MSEIDRQVVEDKLFEDCAPRPLAEQISPQLADAAMRRYETRRMPPGLFHSAWNHVEYAINELDDRELIQYYFDIAHMLLGNIMQHADSTEDLRLGALTLGSYMPLLMRRATGETVSDEDCEGVYKSLGSALQYQRPLSIEEPPQWRMAEVAVLCLSARMKRPDLLLYPASPREEQSAKKKFNHDSYFYTGQDKLPIQQKLVPTQKVYDECITILTLNPIIEKASKVTQLHSGETLAEKVNYLLSLVIADANNHDLTRSEYKFLNFMTEAVAAHHAGLTSRAPVRRSA
;
A
#
# COMPACT_ATOMS: atom_id res chain seq x y z
N MET A 1 21.81 44.01 -2.01
CA MET A 1 21.12 42.74 -1.72
C MET A 1 21.40 42.42 -0.28
N SER A 2 20.38 42.55 0.55
CA SER A 2 20.50 42.48 2.02
C SER A 2 20.38 41.04 2.49
N GLU A 3 20.86 40.70 3.69
CA GLU A 3 20.69 39.36 4.29
C GLU A 3 19.22 38.93 4.42
N ILE A 4 18.27 39.89 4.34
CA ILE A 4 16.83 39.65 4.29
C ILE A 4 16.42 38.96 2.96
N ASP A 5 17.15 39.18 1.86
CA ASP A 5 16.89 38.55 0.57
C ASP A 5 17.40 37.09 0.49
N ARG A 6 18.22 36.64 1.45
CA ARG A 6 18.63 35.22 1.56
C ARG A 6 17.64 34.40 2.39
N GLN A 7 17.04 35.01 3.40
CA GLN A 7 16.06 34.33 4.27
C GLN A 7 14.73 34.05 3.55
N VAL A 8 14.32 34.91 2.60
CA VAL A 8 13.12 34.70 1.76
C VAL A 8 13.34 33.65 0.64
N VAL A 9 14.58 33.26 0.37
CA VAL A 9 14.91 32.20 -0.60
C VAL A 9 15.06 30.83 0.07
N GLU A 10 15.44 30.77 1.34
CA GLU A 10 15.45 29.52 2.11
C GLU A 10 14.05 29.12 2.62
N ASP A 11 13.15 30.07 2.88
CA ASP A 11 11.75 29.77 3.25
C ASP A 11 10.85 29.36 2.06
N LYS A 12 11.33 29.48 0.81
CA LYS A 12 10.60 29.07 -0.41
C LYS A 12 10.97 27.68 -0.95
N LEU A 13 11.84 26.95 -0.26
CA LEU A 13 12.27 25.61 -0.67
C LEU A 13 11.60 24.46 0.13
N PHE A 14 10.76 24.77 1.11
CA PHE A 14 10.10 23.77 1.96
C PHE A 14 8.57 23.81 1.91
N GLU A 15 7.98 24.56 0.98
CA GLU A 15 6.53 24.77 0.92
C GLU A 15 5.72 23.64 0.25
N ASP A 16 6.32 22.60 -0.35
CA ASP A 16 5.53 21.66 -1.17
C ASP A 16 5.81 20.16 -0.98
N CYS A 17 6.23 19.76 0.23
CA CYS A 17 6.15 18.37 0.70
C CYS A 17 4.88 18.13 1.55
N ALA A 18 3.79 18.81 1.22
CA ALA A 18 2.52 18.65 1.91
C ALA A 18 1.90 17.27 1.60
N PRO A 19 1.21 16.65 2.58
CA PRO A 19 0.37 15.48 2.35
C PRO A 19 -0.52 15.68 1.10
N ARG A 20 -0.63 14.63 0.27
CA ARG A 20 -1.38 14.71 -0.98
C ARG A 20 -2.87 14.50 -0.70
N PRO A 21 -3.76 15.18 -1.44
CA PRO A 21 -5.18 14.85 -1.36
C PRO A 21 -5.38 13.37 -1.62
N LEU A 22 -6.40 12.79 -0.99
CA LEU A 22 -6.76 11.41 -1.29
C LEU A 22 -6.99 11.28 -2.80
N ALA A 23 -6.41 10.28 -3.46
CA ALA A 23 -6.63 10.09 -4.90
C ALA A 23 -8.10 9.89 -5.25
N GLU A 24 -8.82 9.34 -4.28
CA GLU A 24 -10.24 9.34 -4.14
C GLU A 24 -10.89 10.70 -4.53
N GLN A 25 -10.32 11.88 -4.25
CA GLN A 25 -10.86 13.21 -4.64
C GLN A 25 -10.85 13.52 -6.16
N ILE A 26 -11.43 12.65 -6.98
CA ILE A 26 -11.70 12.78 -8.39
C ILE A 26 -13.12 13.28 -8.58
N SER A 27 -13.33 14.24 -9.49
CA SER A 27 -14.69 14.68 -9.83
C SER A 27 -15.55 13.52 -10.31
N PRO A 28 -16.85 13.47 -9.97
CA PRO A 28 -17.73 12.33 -10.26
C PRO A 28 -17.80 11.99 -11.76
N GLN A 29 -17.71 12.99 -12.63
CA GLN A 29 -17.73 12.76 -14.08
C GLN A 29 -16.51 11.97 -14.59
N LEU A 30 -15.35 12.14 -13.94
CA LEU A 30 -14.12 11.42 -14.29
C LEU A 30 -14.19 9.97 -13.79
N ALA A 31 -14.72 9.76 -12.59
CA ALA A 31 -14.94 8.43 -12.03
C ALA A 31 -15.95 7.64 -12.88
N ASP A 32 -17.08 8.24 -13.23
CA ASP A 32 -18.10 7.64 -14.12
C ASP A 32 -17.53 7.29 -15.51
N ALA A 33 -16.77 8.21 -16.11
CA ALA A 33 -16.16 7.97 -17.41
C ALA A 33 -15.14 6.82 -17.35
N ALA A 34 -14.39 6.72 -16.24
CA ALA A 34 -13.45 5.62 -16.01
C ALA A 34 -14.21 4.30 -15.81
N MET A 35 -15.25 4.25 -14.99
CA MET A 35 -16.10 3.07 -14.80
C MET A 35 -16.63 2.56 -16.15
N ARG A 36 -17.31 3.41 -16.93
CA ARG A 36 -17.85 3.03 -18.25
C ARG A 36 -16.79 2.51 -19.21
N ARG A 37 -15.59 3.11 -19.21
CA ARG A 37 -14.48 2.68 -20.08
C ARG A 37 -13.98 1.27 -19.75
N TYR A 38 -13.94 0.92 -18.47
CA TYR A 38 -13.36 -0.35 -18.01
C TYR A 38 -14.40 -1.46 -17.82
N GLU A 39 -15.65 -1.15 -17.51
CA GLU A 39 -16.77 -2.11 -17.47
C GLU A 39 -16.94 -2.88 -18.77
N THR A 40 -16.68 -2.25 -19.92
CA THR A 40 -16.77 -2.91 -21.23
C THR A 40 -15.62 -3.89 -21.47
N ARG A 41 -14.55 -3.85 -20.68
CA ARG A 41 -13.37 -4.70 -20.84
C ARG A 41 -13.51 -5.96 -19.99
N ARG A 42 -13.89 -7.07 -20.62
CA ARG A 42 -14.07 -8.37 -19.95
C ARG A 42 -12.78 -9.13 -19.64
N MET A 43 -11.62 -8.59 -20.03
CA MET A 43 -10.33 -9.21 -19.72
C MET A 43 -9.94 -8.91 -18.27
N PRO A 44 -9.20 -9.81 -17.58
CA PRO A 44 -8.89 -9.66 -16.16
C PRO A 44 -8.31 -8.30 -15.73
N PRO A 45 -7.35 -7.68 -16.47
CA PRO A 45 -6.87 -6.35 -16.11
C PRO A 45 -7.98 -5.29 -16.20
N GLY A 46 -8.88 -5.40 -17.19
CA GLY A 46 -10.03 -4.52 -17.32
C GLY A 46 -10.97 -4.60 -16.10
N LEU A 47 -11.24 -5.82 -15.64
CA LEU A 47 -12.04 -6.08 -14.43
C LEU A 47 -11.38 -5.49 -13.18
N PHE A 48 -10.06 -5.63 -13.04
CA PHE A 48 -9.32 -5.09 -11.89
C PHE A 48 -9.36 -3.57 -11.83
N HIS A 49 -9.13 -2.90 -12.96
CA HIS A 49 -9.27 -1.44 -13.06
C HIS A 49 -10.72 -1.00 -12.79
N SER A 50 -11.71 -1.76 -13.30
CA SER A 50 -13.12 -1.47 -13.05
C SER A 50 -13.47 -1.58 -11.56
N ALA A 51 -12.99 -2.61 -10.87
CA ALA A 51 -13.21 -2.79 -9.43
C ALA A 51 -12.66 -1.60 -8.64
N TRP A 52 -11.43 -1.17 -8.93
CA TRP A 52 -10.86 0.03 -8.33
C TRP A 52 -11.68 1.29 -8.60
N ASN A 53 -12.18 1.50 -9.83
CA ASN A 53 -12.98 2.67 -10.14
C ASN A 53 -14.30 2.70 -9.33
N HIS A 54 -14.93 1.55 -9.08
CA HIS A 54 -16.14 1.48 -8.25
C HIS A 54 -15.84 1.82 -6.79
N VAL A 55 -14.72 1.31 -6.26
CA VAL A 55 -14.26 1.62 -4.90
C VAL A 55 -13.92 3.12 -4.77
N GLU A 56 -13.17 3.67 -5.73
CA GLU A 56 -12.88 5.10 -5.75
C GLU A 56 -14.17 5.91 -5.85
N TYR A 57 -15.13 5.56 -6.71
CA TYR A 57 -16.39 6.29 -6.79
C TYR A 57 -17.16 6.28 -5.46
N ALA A 58 -17.26 5.10 -4.82
CA ALA A 58 -17.98 4.92 -3.58
C ALA A 58 -17.42 5.74 -2.41
N ILE A 59 -16.09 5.90 -2.34
CA ILE A 59 -15.44 6.62 -1.23
C ILE A 59 -15.66 8.14 -1.31
N ASN A 60 -15.95 8.71 -2.48
CA ASN A 60 -15.83 10.17 -2.68
C ASN A 60 -17.12 10.91 -2.90
N GLU A 61 -18.08 10.24 -3.50
CA GLU A 61 -19.20 10.94 -4.12
C GLU A 61 -20.52 10.64 -3.42
N LEU A 62 -20.51 9.76 -2.43
CA LEU A 62 -21.73 9.19 -1.88
C LEU A 62 -21.82 9.46 -0.38
N ASP A 63 -22.82 10.25 0.00
CA ASP A 63 -23.33 10.28 1.38
C ASP A 63 -24.40 9.19 1.61
N ASP A 64 -24.79 8.49 0.53
CA ASP A 64 -25.81 7.46 0.53
C ASP A 64 -25.20 6.08 0.78
N ARG A 65 -25.44 5.54 1.99
CA ARG A 65 -24.94 4.22 2.42
C ARG A 65 -25.41 3.07 1.53
N GLU A 66 -26.62 3.10 0.99
CA GLU A 66 -27.11 2.03 0.11
C GLU A 66 -26.34 2.03 -1.20
N LEU A 67 -26.09 3.23 -1.74
CA LEU A 67 -25.34 3.38 -2.98
C LEU A 67 -23.85 3.04 -2.77
N ILE A 68 -23.24 3.43 -1.65
CA ILE A 68 -21.90 2.99 -1.28
C ILE A 68 -21.83 1.46 -1.29
N GLN A 69 -22.74 0.79 -0.58
CA GLN A 69 -22.77 -0.68 -0.52
C GLN A 69 -22.88 -1.30 -1.91
N TYR A 70 -23.76 -0.77 -2.76
CA TYR A 70 -23.93 -1.24 -4.13
C TYR A 70 -22.62 -1.23 -4.95
N TYR A 71 -21.85 -0.14 -4.90
CA TYR A 71 -20.58 -0.06 -5.63
C TYR A 71 -19.51 -1.01 -5.08
N PHE A 72 -19.44 -1.18 -3.76
CA PHE A 72 -18.53 -2.16 -3.15
C PHE A 72 -18.93 -3.62 -3.46
N ASP A 73 -20.23 -3.92 -3.59
CA ASP A 73 -20.71 -5.24 -4.01
C ASP A 73 -20.31 -5.54 -5.46
N ILE A 74 -20.42 -4.56 -6.35
CA ILE A 74 -19.94 -4.70 -7.74
C ILE A 74 -18.43 -4.91 -7.76
N ALA A 75 -17.67 -4.12 -7.01
CA ALA A 75 -16.22 -4.28 -6.94
C ALA A 75 -15.85 -5.70 -6.47
N HIS A 76 -16.49 -6.24 -5.42
CA HIS A 76 -16.29 -7.62 -4.98
C HIS A 76 -16.59 -8.65 -6.07
N MET A 77 -17.71 -8.48 -6.78
CA MET A 77 -18.09 -9.36 -7.89
C MET A 77 -17.01 -9.38 -8.98
N LEU A 78 -16.50 -8.20 -9.37
CA LEU A 78 -15.46 -8.06 -10.38
C LEU A 78 -14.15 -8.72 -9.94
N LEU A 79 -13.77 -8.58 -8.67
CA LEU A 79 -12.60 -9.25 -8.10
C LEU A 79 -12.76 -10.78 -8.11
N GLY A 80 -13.94 -11.28 -7.76
CA GLY A 80 -14.28 -12.70 -7.84
C GLY A 80 -14.12 -13.26 -9.26
N ASN A 81 -14.54 -12.49 -10.28
CA ASN A 81 -14.40 -12.90 -11.68
C ASN A 81 -12.94 -13.03 -12.11
N ILE A 82 -12.04 -12.15 -11.65
CA ILE A 82 -10.59 -12.25 -11.93
C ILE A 82 -10.02 -13.58 -11.45
N MET A 83 -10.46 -14.05 -10.28
CA MET A 83 -9.97 -15.32 -9.69
C MET A 83 -10.41 -16.54 -10.49
N GLN A 84 -11.53 -16.45 -11.22
CA GLN A 84 -12.07 -17.54 -12.05
C GLN A 84 -11.49 -17.55 -13.48
N HIS A 85 -10.88 -16.45 -13.92
CA HIS A 85 -10.26 -16.37 -15.24
C HIS A 85 -8.93 -17.14 -15.32
N ALA A 86 -8.82 -18.04 -16.30
CA ALA A 86 -7.62 -18.83 -16.56
C ALA A 86 -6.40 -17.96 -16.94
N ASP A 87 -6.63 -16.89 -17.70
CA ASP A 87 -5.58 -15.98 -18.20
C ASP A 87 -5.11 -14.94 -17.16
N SER A 88 -5.64 -14.98 -15.94
CA SER A 88 -5.21 -14.08 -14.87
C SER A 88 -3.79 -14.42 -14.42
N THR A 89 -2.88 -13.46 -14.55
CA THR A 89 -1.49 -13.58 -14.05
C THR A 89 -1.46 -13.65 -12.52
N GLU A 90 -0.37 -14.18 -11.96
CA GLU A 90 -0.17 -14.25 -10.50
C GLU A 90 -0.19 -12.84 -9.86
N ASP A 91 0.50 -11.87 -10.46
CA ASP A 91 0.48 -10.45 -10.04
C ASP A 91 -0.93 -9.85 -10.01
N LEU A 92 -1.78 -10.20 -10.99
CA LEU A 92 -3.13 -9.68 -11.05
C LEU A 92 -4.02 -10.33 -10.01
N ARG A 93 -3.88 -11.64 -9.78
CA ARG A 93 -4.58 -12.36 -8.71
C ARG A 93 -4.16 -11.83 -7.35
N LEU A 94 -2.86 -11.59 -7.12
CA LEU A 94 -2.37 -10.99 -5.89
C LEU A 94 -2.91 -9.57 -5.69
N GLY A 95 -2.94 -8.75 -6.76
CA GLY A 95 -3.55 -7.43 -6.72
C GLY A 95 -5.05 -7.48 -6.37
N ALA A 96 -5.79 -8.42 -6.97
CA ALA A 96 -7.21 -8.61 -6.69
C ALA A 96 -7.47 -9.06 -5.24
N LEU A 97 -6.68 -10.02 -4.73
CA LEU A 97 -6.75 -10.44 -3.34
C LEU A 97 -6.38 -9.29 -2.39
N THR A 98 -5.35 -8.51 -2.73
CA THR A 98 -4.93 -7.35 -1.93
C THR A 98 -6.06 -6.33 -1.83
N LEU A 99 -6.66 -5.91 -2.96
CA LEU A 99 -7.81 -5.00 -2.90
C LEU A 99 -8.94 -5.62 -2.08
N GLY A 100 -9.25 -6.90 -2.29
CA GLY A 100 -10.26 -7.64 -1.52
C GLY A 100 -10.03 -7.58 0.00
N SER A 101 -8.78 -7.74 0.46
CA SER A 101 -8.42 -7.62 1.88
C SER A 101 -8.68 -6.22 2.45
N TYR A 102 -8.54 -5.17 1.64
CA TYR A 102 -8.76 -3.78 2.06
C TYR A 102 -10.21 -3.29 1.87
N MET A 103 -11.07 -4.02 1.17
CA MET A 103 -12.45 -3.62 0.92
C MET A 103 -13.23 -3.22 2.18
N PRO A 104 -13.18 -3.96 3.31
CA PRO A 104 -13.89 -3.56 4.52
C PRO A 104 -13.42 -2.21 5.07
N LEU A 105 -12.12 -1.92 5.00
CA LEU A 105 -11.55 -0.67 5.49
C LEU A 105 -11.91 0.50 4.56
N LEU A 106 -11.86 0.27 3.26
CA LEU A 106 -12.27 1.25 2.26
C LEU A 106 -13.76 1.57 2.37
N MET A 107 -14.60 0.58 2.70
CA MET A 107 -16.02 0.77 3.00
C MET A 107 -16.22 1.63 4.24
N ARG A 108 -15.53 1.31 5.34
CA ARG A 108 -15.57 2.13 6.57
C ARG A 108 -15.16 3.56 6.30
N ARG A 109 -14.11 3.76 5.50
CA ARG A 109 -13.66 5.10 5.08
C ARG A 109 -14.75 5.84 4.30
N ALA A 110 -15.44 5.18 3.37
CA ALA A 110 -16.55 5.75 2.62
C ALA A 110 -17.73 6.16 3.52
N THR A 111 -18.00 5.39 4.58
CA THR A 111 -19.14 5.66 5.50
C THR A 111 -18.77 6.52 6.71
N GLY A 112 -17.53 7.02 6.79
CA GLY A 112 -17.03 7.81 7.91
C GLY A 112 -16.81 7.01 9.21
N GLU A 113 -16.75 5.69 9.12
CA GLU A 113 -16.45 4.80 10.24
C GLU A 113 -14.95 4.72 10.53
N THR A 114 -14.62 4.56 11.80
CA THR A 114 -13.22 4.43 12.24
C THR A 114 -12.71 3.02 11.99
N VAL A 115 -11.46 2.92 11.52
CA VAL A 115 -10.72 1.65 11.43
C VAL A 115 -10.16 1.30 12.81
N SER A 116 -10.34 0.04 13.22
CA SER A 116 -9.92 -0.51 14.51
C SER A 116 -8.66 -1.39 14.40
N ASP A 117 -8.12 -1.78 15.55
CA ASP A 117 -7.00 -2.72 15.65
C ASP A 117 -7.39 -4.09 15.10
N GLU A 118 -8.63 -4.52 15.30
CA GLU A 118 -9.20 -5.75 14.75
C GLU A 118 -9.31 -5.72 13.22
N ASP A 119 -9.66 -4.56 12.64
CA ASP A 119 -9.68 -4.39 11.19
C ASP A 119 -8.26 -4.56 10.60
N CYS A 120 -7.24 -4.00 11.26
CA CYS A 120 -5.84 -4.18 10.88
C CYS A 120 -5.41 -5.65 10.96
N GLU A 121 -5.81 -6.35 12.03
CA GLU A 121 -5.55 -7.78 12.16
C GLU A 121 -6.25 -8.60 11.06
N GLY A 122 -7.49 -8.25 10.70
CA GLY A 122 -8.23 -8.85 9.61
C GLY A 122 -7.51 -8.72 8.27
N VAL A 123 -7.01 -7.51 7.96
CA VAL A 123 -6.18 -7.26 6.77
C VAL A 123 -4.91 -8.10 6.83
N TYR A 124 -4.20 -8.10 7.95
CA TYR A 124 -2.95 -8.85 8.09
C TYR A 124 -3.15 -10.34 7.81
N LYS A 125 -4.17 -10.95 8.42
CA LYS A 125 -4.54 -12.36 8.20
C LYS A 125 -4.91 -12.62 6.74
N SER A 126 -5.75 -11.76 6.16
CA SER A 126 -6.20 -11.90 4.78
C SER A 126 -5.05 -11.81 3.77
N LEU A 127 -4.15 -10.84 3.93
CA LEU A 127 -2.96 -10.69 3.07
C LEU A 127 -1.97 -11.84 3.27
N GLY A 128 -1.76 -12.30 4.50
CA GLY A 128 -0.94 -13.47 4.80
C GLY A 128 -1.45 -14.73 4.11
N SER A 129 -2.76 -14.96 4.11
CA SER A 129 -3.38 -16.04 3.33
C SER A 129 -3.25 -15.82 1.82
N ALA A 130 -3.37 -14.59 1.32
CA ALA A 130 -3.19 -14.29 -0.10
C ALA A 130 -1.76 -14.60 -0.59
N LEU A 131 -0.75 -14.31 0.24
CA LEU A 131 0.65 -14.61 -0.03
C LEU A 131 0.95 -16.11 -0.07
N GLN A 132 0.21 -16.94 0.68
CA GLN A 132 0.40 -18.39 0.69
C GLN A 132 0.17 -19.04 -0.67
N TYR A 133 -0.67 -18.44 -1.52
CA TYR A 133 -0.96 -18.95 -2.86
C TYR A 133 0.03 -18.47 -3.93
N GLN A 134 1.02 -17.66 -3.55
CA GLN A 134 2.06 -17.19 -4.46
C GLN A 134 3.21 -18.20 -4.54
N ARG A 135 3.78 -18.33 -5.73
CA ARG A 135 5.01 -19.12 -5.90
C ARG A 135 6.17 -18.39 -5.22
N PRO A 136 7.07 -19.11 -4.53
CA PRO A 136 8.31 -18.51 -4.04
C PRO A 136 9.11 -17.90 -5.19
N LEU A 137 9.78 -16.77 -4.92
CA LEU A 137 10.63 -16.09 -5.90
C LEU A 137 11.81 -16.98 -6.30
N SER A 138 12.05 -17.12 -7.60
CA SER A 138 13.29 -17.72 -8.13
C SER A 138 14.38 -16.66 -8.27
N ILE A 139 15.65 -17.08 -8.13
CA ILE A 139 16.83 -16.21 -8.35
C ILE A 139 16.90 -15.72 -9.81
N GLU A 140 16.37 -16.51 -10.74
CA GLU A 140 16.38 -16.22 -12.18
C GLU A 140 15.19 -15.37 -12.65
N GLU A 141 14.22 -15.11 -11.79
CA GLU A 141 13.03 -14.33 -12.12
C GLU A 141 13.26 -12.83 -11.86
N PRO A 142 12.66 -11.95 -12.68
CA PRO A 142 12.66 -10.53 -12.37
C PRO A 142 11.98 -10.31 -11.01
N PRO A 143 12.37 -9.27 -10.25
CA PRO A 143 11.77 -9.02 -8.96
C PRO A 143 10.25 -8.84 -9.08
N GLN A 144 9.47 -9.70 -8.41
CA GLN A 144 8.01 -9.54 -8.36
C GLN A 144 7.68 -8.39 -7.39
N TRP A 145 7.72 -7.18 -7.95
CA TRP A 145 7.48 -5.91 -7.29
C TRP A 145 6.22 -5.94 -6.41
N ARG A 146 5.13 -6.54 -6.89
CA ARG A 146 3.87 -6.62 -6.15
C ARG A 146 3.93 -7.50 -4.90
N MET A 147 4.72 -8.57 -4.88
CA MET A 147 4.94 -9.37 -3.66
C MET A 147 5.66 -8.55 -2.58
N ALA A 148 6.65 -7.76 -2.98
CA ALA A 148 7.37 -6.87 -2.07
C ALA A 148 6.43 -5.80 -1.49
N GLU A 149 5.54 -5.26 -2.32
CA GLU A 149 4.56 -4.27 -1.90
C GLU A 149 3.59 -4.85 -0.86
N VAL A 150 3.03 -6.02 -1.16
CA VAL A 150 2.13 -6.73 -0.24
C VAL A 150 2.84 -7.11 1.06
N ALA A 151 4.13 -7.48 1.03
CA ALA A 151 4.90 -7.73 2.25
C ALA A 151 4.94 -6.51 3.17
N VAL A 152 5.15 -5.32 2.62
CA VAL A 152 5.15 -4.07 3.40
C VAL A 152 3.76 -3.75 3.93
N LEU A 153 2.70 -3.98 3.14
CA LEU A 153 1.31 -3.86 3.61
C LEU A 153 1.04 -4.79 4.80
N CYS A 154 1.46 -6.06 4.72
CA CYS A 154 1.37 -7.02 5.82
C CYS A 154 2.10 -6.52 7.08
N LEU A 155 3.34 -6.07 6.94
CA LEU A 155 4.11 -5.53 8.06
C LEU A 155 3.41 -4.33 8.71
N SER A 156 2.76 -3.47 7.91
CA SER A 156 1.98 -2.35 8.45
C SER A 156 0.75 -2.81 9.23
N ALA A 157 -0.03 -3.73 8.66
CA ALA A 157 -1.24 -4.26 9.27
C ALA A 157 -0.96 -5.07 10.54
N ARG A 158 0.18 -5.78 10.59
CA ARG A 158 0.64 -6.56 11.75
C ARG A 158 0.79 -5.72 13.02
N MET A 159 1.04 -4.42 12.91
CA MET A 159 1.16 -3.53 14.06
C MET A 159 -0.13 -3.42 14.88
N LYS A 160 -1.28 -3.72 14.28
CA LYS A 160 -2.61 -3.47 14.86
C LYS A 160 -2.76 -2.02 15.31
N ARG A 161 -2.35 -1.11 14.43
CA ARG A 161 -2.37 0.35 14.65
C ARG A 161 -2.94 1.04 13.41
N PRO A 162 -4.22 1.44 13.45
CA PRO A 162 -4.90 2.09 12.31
C PRO A 162 -4.16 3.33 11.77
N ASP A 163 -3.51 4.09 12.66
CA ASP A 163 -2.74 5.28 12.31
C ASP A 163 -1.43 4.97 11.56
N LEU A 164 -0.97 3.72 11.62
CA LEU A 164 0.24 3.23 10.95
C LEU A 164 -0.10 2.21 9.84
N LEU A 165 -1.35 2.10 9.45
CA LEU A 165 -1.76 1.20 8.37
C LEU A 165 -1.45 1.81 7.01
N LEU A 166 -0.75 1.07 6.17
CA LEU A 166 -0.56 1.43 4.76
C LEU A 166 -1.74 0.96 3.93
N TYR A 167 -2.13 1.78 2.95
CA TYR A 167 -3.13 1.43 1.95
C TYR A 167 -2.45 1.22 0.60
N PRO A 168 -2.91 0.25 -0.22
CA PRO A 168 -2.45 0.12 -1.59
C PRO A 168 -2.91 1.32 -2.43
N ALA A 169 -2.08 1.75 -3.38
CA ALA A 169 -2.45 2.76 -4.37
C ALA A 169 -3.34 2.14 -5.46
N SER A 170 -4.24 2.94 -6.04
CA SER A 170 -5.04 2.47 -7.18
C SER A 170 -4.20 2.40 -8.46
N PRO A 171 -4.59 1.62 -9.48
CA PRO A 171 -3.88 1.57 -10.76
C PRO A 171 -3.73 2.94 -11.43
N ARG A 172 -4.63 3.88 -11.14
CA ARG A 172 -4.56 5.26 -11.64
C ARG A 172 -3.46 6.06 -10.94
N GLU A 173 -3.27 5.85 -9.64
CA GLU A 173 -2.16 6.43 -8.88
C GLU A 173 -0.83 5.83 -9.37
N GLU A 174 -0.69 4.50 -9.35
CA GLU A 174 0.52 3.77 -9.77
C GLU A 174 0.99 4.13 -11.19
N GLN A 175 0.05 4.44 -12.09
CA GLN A 175 0.32 4.74 -13.50
C GLN A 175 0.14 6.22 -13.86
N SER A 176 0.06 7.10 -12.86
CA SER A 176 -0.11 8.53 -13.09
C SER A 176 1.05 9.08 -13.91
N ALA A 177 0.73 9.78 -15.00
CA ALA A 177 1.70 10.54 -15.80
C ALA A 177 2.30 11.72 -15.03
N LYS A 178 1.61 12.21 -13.99
CA LYS A 178 2.14 13.22 -13.07
C LYS A 178 2.95 12.51 -12.00
N LYS A 179 4.28 12.66 -12.06
CA LYS A 179 5.25 12.00 -11.17
C LYS A 179 4.88 12.10 -9.68
N LYS A 180 4.42 13.27 -9.23
CA LYS A 180 4.00 13.53 -7.84
C LYS A 180 2.84 12.69 -7.29
N PHE A 181 2.10 12.00 -8.17
CA PHE A 181 1.01 11.10 -7.78
C PHE A 181 1.35 9.62 -8.03
N ASN A 182 2.51 9.33 -8.63
CA ASN A 182 2.93 7.98 -8.95
C ASN A 182 3.61 7.34 -7.73
N HIS A 183 2.89 6.48 -7.03
CA HIS A 183 3.36 5.81 -5.81
C HIS A 183 2.69 4.44 -5.67
N ASP A 184 3.25 3.56 -4.83
CA ASP A 184 2.78 2.18 -4.67
C ASP A 184 1.78 2.04 -3.51
N SER A 185 1.97 2.85 -2.46
CA SER A 185 1.16 2.80 -1.24
C SER A 185 1.23 4.11 -0.47
N TYR A 186 0.35 4.31 0.50
CA TYR A 186 0.35 5.52 1.31
C TYR A 186 -0.12 5.27 2.73
N PHE A 187 0.37 6.07 3.68
CA PHE A 187 -0.30 6.19 4.98
C PHE A 187 -1.46 7.17 4.86
N TYR A 188 -2.56 6.87 5.54
CA TYR A 188 -3.73 7.74 5.59
C TYR A 188 -3.74 8.54 6.89
N THR A 189 -3.84 9.87 6.78
CA THR A 189 -3.83 10.79 7.93
C THR A 189 -5.23 11.25 8.35
N GLY A 190 -6.28 10.67 7.76
CA GLY A 190 -7.67 11.09 7.97
C GLY A 190 -8.17 12.13 6.99
N GLN A 191 -7.30 12.86 6.30
CA GLN A 191 -7.66 13.85 5.27
C GLN A 191 -6.74 13.78 4.05
N ASP A 192 -5.48 13.41 4.27
CA ASP A 192 -4.46 13.37 3.24
C ASP A 192 -3.70 12.04 3.24
N LYS A 193 -2.95 11.81 2.16
CA LYS A 193 -2.06 10.68 1.93
C LYS A 193 -0.60 11.09 2.13
N LEU A 194 0.18 10.21 2.75
CA LEU A 194 1.64 10.27 2.75
C LEU A 194 2.15 9.21 1.76
N PRO A 195 2.47 9.57 0.52
CA PRO A 195 2.75 8.61 -0.54
C PRO A 195 4.14 7.99 -0.41
N ILE A 196 4.22 6.70 -0.71
CA ILE A 196 5.41 5.87 -0.57
C ILE A 196 5.64 5.08 -1.83
N GLN A 197 6.89 5.10 -2.27
CA GLN A 197 7.42 4.15 -3.23
C GLN A 197 8.12 3.01 -2.48
N GLN A 198 7.67 1.78 -2.71
CA GLN A 198 8.26 0.59 -2.12
C GLN A 198 9.26 -0.01 -3.10
N LYS A 199 10.44 -0.37 -2.59
CA LYS A 199 11.54 -0.91 -3.39
C LYS A 199 12.22 -2.05 -2.66
N LEU A 200 12.61 -3.08 -3.40
CA LEU A 200 13.40 -4.17 -2.82
C LEU A 200 14.83 -3.73 -2.56
N VAL A 201 15.44 -3.03 -3.52
CA VAL A 201 16.83 -2.55 -3.47
C VAL A 201 16.89 -1.04 -3.68
N PRO A 202 17.96 -0.37 -3.22
CA PRO A 202 18.15 1.04 -3.51
C PRO A 202 18.10 1.30 -5.02
N THR A 203 17.47 2.41 -5.41
CA THR A 203 17.30 2.78 -6.81
C THR A 203 17.86 4.16 -7.09
N GLN A 204 18.36 4.37 -8.32
CA GLN A 204 18.76 5.69 -8.82
C GLN A 204 17.57 6.48 -9.38
N LYS A 205 16.36 5.89 -9.43
CA LYS A 205 15.17 6.60 -9.87
C LYS A 205 14.90 7.78 -8.94
N VAL A 206 14.77 8.96 -9.54
CA VAL A 206 14.39 10.18 -8.83
C VAL A 206 12.87 10.30 -8.84
N TYR A 207 12.29 10.21 -7.65
CA TYR A 207 10.87 10.45 -7.41
C TYR A 207 10.67 11.92 -7.01
N ASP A 208 9.42 12.38 -7.13
CA ASP A 208 9.05 13.69 -6.60
C ASP A 208 9.34 13.75 -5.10
N GLU A 209 9.74 14.91 -4.58
CA GLU A 209 10.18 15.05 -3.18
C GLU A 209 9.11 14.58 -2.19
N CYS A 210 7.82 14.73 -2.56
CA CYS A 210 6.70 14.28 -1.74
C CYS A 210 6.57 12.77 -1.62
N ILE A 211 7.19 11.98 -2.50
CA ILE A 211 7.13 10.53 -2.49
C ILE A 211 8.36 9.99 -1.78
N THR A 212 8.13 9.34 -0.64
CA THR A 212 9.24 8.77 0.12
C THR A 212 9.52 7.33 -0.31
N ILE A 213 10.79 6.95 -0.35
CA ILE A 213 11.21 5.62 -0.78
C ILE A 213 11.45 4.74 0.44
N LEU A 214 10.71 3.63 0.56
CA LEU A 214 10.98 2.57 1.52
C LEU A 214 11.72 1.43 0.82
N THR A 215 12.95 1.14 1.26
CA THR A 215 13.77 0.07 0.68
C THR A 215 13.86 -1.13 1.62
N LEU A 216 13.41 -2.31 1.17
CA LEU A 216 13.25 -3.48 2.01
C LEU A 216 14.56 -4.23 2.32
N ASN A 217 15.44 -4.45 1.32
CA ASN A 217 16.66 -5.26 1.51
C ASN A 217 17.59 -4.73 2.62
N PRO A 218 17.90 -3.42 2.72
CA PRO A 218 18.71 -2.90 3.82
C PRO A 218 18.08 -3.13 5.21
N ILE A 219 16.75 -3.12 5.28
CA ILE A 219 16.01 -3.38 6.52
C ILE A 219 16.13 -4.87 6.87
N ILE A 220 15.92 -5.77 5.90
CA ILE A 220 16.10 -7.22 6.09
C ILE A 220 17.52 -7.53 6.58
N GLU A 221 18.55 -6.98 5.92
CA GLU A 221 19.94 -7.24 6.30
C GLU A 221 20.27 -6.75 7.70
N LYS A 222 19.72 -5.60 8.11
CA LYS A 222 19.89 -5.08 9.47
C LYS A 222 19.16 -5.95 10.48
N ALA A 223 17.93 -6.37 10.17
CA ALA A 223 17.13 -7.26 11.02
C ALA A 223 17.86 -8.59 11.25
N SER A 224 18.30 -9.26 10.17
CA SER A 224 19.05 -10.52 10.21
C SER A 224 20.31 -10.42 11.09
N LYS A 225 21.05 -9.31 10.99
CA LYS A 225 22.24 -9.07 11.84
C LYS A 225 21.88 -8.92 13.33
N VAL A 226 20.81 -8.16 13.65
CA VAL A 226 20.38 -7.88 15.04
C VAL A 226 19.74 -9.10 15.71
N THR A 227 19.10 -9.96 14.92
CA THR A 227 18.44 -11.18 15.43
C THR A 227 19.30 -12.42 15.31
N GLN A 228 20.47 -12.33 14.66
CA GLN A 228 21.34 -13.46 14.34
C GLN A 228 20.62 -14.54 13.53
N LEU A 229 19.61 -14.14 12.73
CA LEU A 229 18.93 -15.04 11.81
C LEU A 229 19.57 -14.98 10.43
N HIS A 230 19.81 -16.16 9.87
CA HIS A 230 20.22 -16.26 8.48
C HIS A 230 18.98 -16.23 7.59
N SER A 231 18.79 -15.11 6.89
CA SER A 231 17.69 -14.91 5.94
C SER A 231 18.04 -15.38 4.51
N GLY A 232 19.18 -16.04 4.30
CA GLY A 232 19.69 -16.39 2.96
C GLY A 232 20.76 -15.43 2.43
N GLU A 233 21.40 -15.83 1.34
CA GLU A 233 22.51 -15.12 0.72
C GLU A 233 22.02 -14.16 -0.37
N THR A 234 21.06 -14.63 -1.17
CA THR A 234 20.48 -13.89 -2.29
C THR A 234 19.31 -13.01 -1.88
N LEU A 235 18.96 -12.02 -2.71
CA LEU A 235 17.78 -11.18 -2.48
C LEU A 235 16.48 -11.99 -2.49
N ALA A 236 16.35 -12.94 -3.42
CA ALA A 236 15.16 -13.79 -3.53
C ALA A 236 14.96 -14.61 -2.25
N GLU A 237 16.01 -15.23 -1.71
CA GLU A 237 15.95 -15.98 -0.45
C GLU A 237 15.57 -15.08 0.73
N LYS A 238 16.16 -13.88 0.83
CA LYS A 238 15.84 -12.89 1.86
C LYS A 238 14.37 -12.51 1.86
N VAL A 239 13.80 -12.25 0.68
CA VAL A 239 12.39 -11.88 0.52
C VAL A 239 11.49 -13.09 0.79
N ASN A 240 11.81 -14.26 0.22
CA ASN A 240 11.06 -15.50 0.46
C ASN A 240 11.03 -15.85 1.96
N TYR A 241 12.15 -15.66 2.67
CA TYR A 241 12.21 -15.89 4.11
C TYR A 241 11.26 -14.95 4.85
N LEU A 242 11.32 -13.63 4.59
CA LEU A 242 10.38 -12.67 5.17
C LEU A 242 8.93 -13.06 4.90
N LEU A 243 8.59 -13.37 3.65
CA LEU A 243 7.24 -13.76 3.26
C LEU A 243 6.78 -15.03 3.98
N SER A 244 7.66 -16.02 4.11
CA SER A 244 7.38 -17.27 4.82
C SER A 244 7.03 -17.03 6.29
N LEU A 245 7.74 -16.10 6.95
CA LEU A 245 7.46 -15.71 8.33
C LEU A 245 6.13 -14.95 8.46
N VAL A 246 5.82 -14.04 7.52
CA VAL A 246 4.53 -13.34 7.47
C VAL A 246 3.38 -14.35 7.30
N ILE A 247 3.52 -15.30 6.38
CA ILE A 247 2.51 -16.34 6.14
C ILE A 247 2.32 -17.18 7.41
N ALA A 248 3.41 -17.62 8.04
CA ALA A 248 3.35 -18.41 9.25
C ALA A 248 2.67 -17.66 10.41
N ASP A 249 3.10 -16.44 10.70
CA ASP A 249 2.55 -15.59 11.78
C ASP A 249 1.07 -15.26 11.54
N ALA A 250 0.69 -14.90 10.31
CA ALA A 250 -0.70 -14.60 9.94
C ALA A 250 -1.65 -15.80 10.08
N ASN A 251 -1.15 -17.03 9.85
CA ASN A 251 -1.93 -18.26 9.98
C ASN A 251 -1.80 -18.92 11.37
N ASN A 252 -1.24 -18.21 12.36
CA ASN A 252 -1.00 -18.68 13.73
C ASN A 252 -0.12 -19.95 13.80
N HIS A 253 0.81 -20.10 12.86
CA HIS A 253 1.87 -21.10 12.99
C HIS A 253 2.92 -20.60 13.98
N ASP A 254 3.52 -21.53 14.72
CA ASP A 254 4.55 -21.22 15.70
C ASP A 254 5.80 -20.64 15.03
N LEU A 255 6.23 -19.48 15.51
CA LEU A 255 7.52 -18.89 15.17
C LEU A 255 8.49 -19.06 16.33
N THR A 256 9.77 -19.31 16.02
CA THR A 256 10.81 -19.24 17.02
C THR A 256 10.94 -17.82 17.57
N ARG A 257 11.53 -17.69 18.76
CA ARG A 257 11.76 -16.38 19.39
C ARG A 257 12.55 -15.42 18.50
N SER A 258 13.55 -15.93 17.77
CA SER A 258 14.36 -15.11 16.86
C SER A 258 13.56 -14.64 15.65
N GLU A 259 12.71 -15.50 15.10
CA GLU A 259 11.83 -15.17 13.95
C GLU A 259 10.82 -14.11 14.34
N TYR A 260 10.22 -14.23 15.52
CA TYR A 260 9.32 -13.22 16.05
C TYR A 260 10.04 -11.87 16.26
N LYS A 261 11.26 -11.90 16.81
CA LYS A 261 12.10 -10.70 16.96
C LYS A 261 12.42 -10.07 15.60
N PHE A 262 12.66 -10.87 14.57
CA PHE A 262 12.92 -10.40 13.22
C PHE A 262 11.69 -9.72 12.62
N LEU A 263 10.51 -10.34 12.70
CA LEU A 263 9.27 -9.72 12.24
C LEU A 263 8.94 -8.43 13.00
N ASN A 264 9.17 -8.39 14.32
CA ASN A 264 8.98 -7.17 15.09
C ASN A 264 9.92 -6.06 14.62
N PHE A 265 11.20 -6.37 14.37
CA PHE A 265 12.15 -5.40 13.84
C PHE A 265 11.70 -4.86 12.47
N MET A 266 11.24 -5.74 11.58
CA MET A 266 10.73 -5.35 10.25
C MET A 266 9.50 -4.44 10.37
N THR A 267 8.60 -4.77 11.29
CA THR A 267 7.38 -4.02 11.58
C THR A 267 7.70 -2.63 12.15
N GLU A 268 8.60 -2.56 13.13
CA GLU A 268 9.08 -1.31 13.73
C GLU A 268 9.80 -0.42 12.72
N ALA A 269 10.49 -0.99 11.73
CA ALA A 269 11.13 -0.22 10.67
C ALA A 269 10.10 0.50 9.77
N VAL A 270 8.96 -0.13 9.49
CA VAL A 270 7.85 0.51 8.77
C VAL A 270 7.23 1.63 9.63
N ALA A 271 7.05 1.41 10.93
CA ALA A 271 6.58 2.45 11.86
C ALA A 271 7.53 3.66 11.94
N ALA A 272 8.84 3.40 12.03
CA ALA A 272 9.86 4.44 12.08
C ALA A 272 9.88 5.26 10.77
N HIS A 273 9.57 4.62 9.64
CA HIS A 273 9.40 5.32 8.38
C HIS A 273 8.23 6.32 8.43
N HIS A 274 7.08 5.92 8.97
CA HIS A 274 5.95 6.82 9.21
C HIS A 274 6.30 8.00 10.13
N ALA A 275 7.02 7.74 11.23
CA ALA A 275 7.49 8.81 12.12
C ALA A 275 8.42 9.81 11.40
N GLY A 276 9.28 9.31 10.50
CA GLY A 276 10.11 10.15 9.64
C GLY A 276 9.30 11.00 8.65
N LEU A 277 8.14 10.52 8.20
CA LEU A 277 7.24 11.25 7.31
C LEU A 277 6.48 12.36 8.04
N THR A 278 5.89 12.03 9.20
CA THR A 278 5.09 12.97 9.98
C THR A 278 5.91 14.06 10.63
N SER A 279 7.17 13.80 11.01
CA SER A 279 8.10 14.83 11.49
C SER A 279 8.54 15.82 10.41
N ARG A 280 8.37 15.47 9.12
CA ARG A 280 8.67 16.33 7.97
C ARG A 280 7.45 17.07 7.42
N ALA A 281 6.23 16.67 7.80
CA ALA A 281 5.02 17.34 7.37
C ALA A 281 4.91 18.71 8.05
N PRO A 282 4.66 19.81 7.30
CA PRO A 282 4.46 21.12 7.92
C PRO A 282 3.25 21.04 8.85
N VAL A 283 3.45 21.38 10.13
CA VAL A 283 2.37 21.50 11.12
C VAL A 283 1.41 22.57 10.60
N ARG A 284 0.27 22.16 10.04
CA ARG A 284 -0.83 23.07 9.75
C ARG A 284 -1.26 23.68 11.09
N ARG A 285 -0.83 24.92 11.35
CA ARG A 285 -1.40 25.73 12.43
C ARG A 285 -2.87 25.94 12.06
N SER A 286 -3.77 25.32 12.81
CA SER A 286 -5.20 25.59 12.73
C SER A 286 -5.42 27.09 12.97
N ALA A 287 -6.03 27.75 11.99
CA ALA A 287 -6.58 29.11 12.13
C ALA A 287 -7.82 29.09 13.02
#